data_AF-A0AA40FHM1-F1
#
_entry.id   AF-A0AA40FHM1-F1
#
_cell.length_a   1.000
_cell.length_b   1.000
_cell.length_c   1.000
_cell.angle_alpha   90.00
_cell.angle_beta   90.00
_cell.angle_gamma   90.00
#
_symmetry.space_group_name_H-M   'P 1'
#
loop_
_entity.id
_entity.type
_entity.pdbx_description
1 polymer ?
#
loop_
_entity_poly.entity_id
_entity_poly.type
_entity_poly.pdbx_seq_one_letter_code
_entity_poly.pdbx_strand_id
1 'polypeptide(L)' 'MSDWCQTNCLRYPPNCPAAICQCPEVCDAIGDIAGKDGASVYCMDKCLVYPSNCPSERCRCY' A
#
# COMPACT_ATOMS: atom_id res chain seq x y z
N MET A 1 -5.31 3.52 -7.35
CA MET A 1 -4.74 4.70 -6.67
C MET A 1 -4.14 5.57 -7.74
N SER A 2 -4.40 6.88 -7.77
CA SER A 2 -3.77 7.75 -8.79
C SER A 2 -2.28 7.94 -8.47
N ASP A 3 -1.47 8.18 -9.50
CA ASP A 3 -0.01 8.39 -9.36
C ASP A 3 0.31 9.56 -8.42
N TRP A 4 -0.55 10.58 -8.43
CA TRP A 4 -0.47 11.71 -7.51
C TRP A 4 -0.67 11.26 -6.05
N CYS A 5 -1.67 10.42 -5.77
CA CYS A 5 -1.88 9.89 -4.42
C CYS A 5 -0.67 9.09 -3.94
N GLN A 6 -0.15 8.17 -4.76
CA GLN A 6 1.01 7.35 -4.39
C GLN A 6 2.23 8.20 -4.04
N THR A 7 2.54 9.18 -4.89
CA THR A 7 3.70 10.06 -4.69
C THR A 7 3.55 10.93 -3.43
N ASN A 8 2.36 11.43 -3.14
CA ASN A 8 2.14 12.32 -1.99
C ASN A 8 1.95 11.57 -0.67
N CYS A 9 1.50 10.31 -0.69
CA CYS A 9 1.47 9.44 0.48
C CYS A 9 2.88 9.10 0.97
N LEU A 10 3.83 8.91 0.05
CA LEU A 10 5.22 8.55 0.37
C LEU A 10 6.12 9.77 0.65
N ARG A 11 5.57 10.99 0.58
CA ARG A 11 6.30 12.22 0.88
C ARG A 11 6.38 12.46 2.39
N TYR A 12 7.47 13.08 2.83
CA TYR A 12 7.59 13.60 4.19
C TYR A 12 7.85 15.12 4.16
N PRO A 13 6.95 15.96 4.71
CA PRO A 13 5.66 15.62 5.31
C PRO A 13 4.64 15.15 4.25
N PRO A 14 3.73 14.22 4.58
CA PRO A 14 2.74 13.71 3.65
C PRO A 14 1.74 14.81 3.26
N ASN A 15 1.44 14.91 1.97
CA ASN A 15 0.49 15.90 1.43
C ASN A 15 -0.72 15.19 0.80
N CYS A 16 -1.42 14.40 1.60
CA CYS A 16 -2.59 13.64 1.19
C CYS A 16 -3.82 14.05 2.00
N PRO A 17 -4.60 15.05 1.54
CA PRO A 17 -5.89 15.34 2.12
C PRO A 17 -6.85 14.16 1.86
N ALA A 18 -7.53 13.69 2.92
CA ALA A 18 -8.43 12.53 2.89
C ALA A 18 -9.61 12.68 1.90
N ALA A 19 -9.93 13.92 1.50
CA ALA A 19 -10.96 14.20 0.49
C ALA A 19 -10.53 13.85 -0.95
N ILE A 20 -9.22 13.67 -1.21
CA ILE A 20 -8.66 13.41 -2.54
C ILE A 20 -8.06 12.00 -2.62
N CYS A 21 -7.33 11.60 -1.58
CA CYS A 21 -6.58 10.34 -1.55
C CYS A 21 -6.71 9.67 -0.19
N GLN A 22 -6.91 8.36 -0.19
CA GLN A 22 -6.74 7.52 0.99
C GLN A 22 -5.39 6.84 0.90
N CYS A 23 -4.46 7.21 1.78
CA CYS A 23 -3.17 6.56 1.88
C CYS A 23 -3.34 5.26 2.66
N PRO A 24 -2.94 4.12 2.10
CA PRO A 24 -3.01 2.88 2.85
C PRO A 24 -2.04 2.94 4.03
N GLU A 25 -2.59 2.79 5.23
CA GLU A 25 -1.81 2.68 6.47
C GLU A 25 -1.59 1.22 6.84
N VAL A 26 -2.50 0.34 6.40
CA VAL A 26 -2.48 -1.09 6.67
C VAL A 26 -2.44 -1.84 5.35
N CYS A 27 -1.57 -2.84 5.28
CA CYS A 27 -1.47 -3.78 4.16
C CYS A 27 -1.52 -5.21 4.70
N ASP A 28 -2.67 -5.86 4.49
CA ASP A 28 -2.89 -7.24 4.91
C ASP A 28 -2.57 -8.22 3.78
N ALA A 29 -1.93 -9.32 4.16
CA ALA A 29 -1.71 -10.45 3.27
C ALA A 29 -3.00 -11.26 3.11
N ILE A 30 -3.40 -11.48 1.87
CA ILE A 30 -4.57 -12.27 1.47
C ILE A 30 -4.14 -13.40 0.52
N GLY A 31 -5.08 -14.27 0.16
CA GLY A 31 -4.83 -15.34 -0.80
C GLY A 31 -3.85 -16.40 -0.28
N ASP A 32 -2.88 -16.78 -1.12
CA ASP A 32 -1.93 -17.87 -0.87
C ASP A 32 -0.81 -17.51 0.11
N ILE A 33 -0.67 -16.23 0.47
CA ILE A 33 0.29 -15.74 1.48
C ILE A 33 -0.38 -15.28 2.78
N ALA A 34 -1.70 -15.42 2.89
CA ALA A 34 -2.44 -15.09 4.11
C ALA A 34 -1.92 -15.89 5.30
N GLY A 35 -1.62 -15.20 6.41
CA GLY A 35 -1.17 -15.83 7.66
C GLY A 35 0.28 -16.35 7.64
N LYS A 36 1.06 -16.11 6.58
CA LYS A 36 2.49 -16.42 6.58
C LYS A 36 3.28 -15.31 7.28
N ASP A 37 4.26 -15.71 8.07
CA ASP A 37 5.17 -14.75 8.72
C ASP A 37 5.89 -13.90 7.67
N GLY A 38 5.86 -12.58 7.88
CA GLY A 38 6.46 -11.60 6.96
C GLY A 38 5.62 -11.26 5.73
N ALA A 39 4.45 -11.86 5.52
CA ALA A 39 3.60 -11.56 4.37
C ALA A 39 3.06 -10.11 4.39
N SER A 40 2.75 -9.57 5.56
CA SER A 40 2.33 -8.17 5.71
C SER A 40 3.45 -7.20 5.33
N VAL A 41 4.69 -7.51 5.71
CA VAL A 41 5.89 -6.72 5.33
C VAL A 41 6.10 -6.80 3.82
N TYR A 42 5.99 -7.98 3.22
CA TYR A 42 6.03 -8.14 1.77
C TYR A 42 4.98 -7.27 1.07
N CYS A 43 3.75 -7.23 1.59
CA CYS A 43 2.71 -6.36 1.04
C CYS A 43 3.06 -4.88 1.19
N MET A 44 3.55 -4.44 2.35
CA MET A 44 4.01 -3.06 2.54
C MET A 44 5.11 -2.69 1.53
N ASP A 45 6.14 -3.53 1.35
CA ASP A 45 7.23 -3.30 0.42
C ASP A 45 6.81 -3.28 -1.06
N LYS A 46 5.71 -3.94 -1.42
CA LYS A 46 5.20 -3.96 -2.80
C LYS A 46 4.18 -2.86 -3.06
N CYS A 47 3.43 -2.45 -2.04
CA CYS A 47 2.30 -1.55 -2.20
C CYS A 47 2.64 -0.11 -1.79
N LEU A 48 3.48 0.10 -0.78
CA LEU A 48 3.93 1.41 -0.28
C LEU A 48 5.24 1.86 -0.94
N VAL A 49 5.34 1.66 -2.25
CA VAL A 49 6.48 2.10 -3.07
C VAL A 49 5.99 2.77 -4.34
N TYR A 50 6.82 3.62 -4.94
CA TYR A 50 6.54 4.21 -6.25
C TYR A 50 7.59 3.78 -7.29
N PRO A 51 7.18 3.25 -8.46
CA PRO A 51 5.81 2.87 -8.80
C PRO A 51 5.34 1.64 -8.00
N SER A 52 4.07 1.62 -7.58
CA SER A 52 3.56 0.48 -6.80
C SER A 52 3.51 -0.78 -7.64
N ASN A 53 3.95 -1.91 -7.08
CA ASN A 53 3.80 -3.23 -7.71
C ASN A 53 2.97 -4.15 -6.80
N CYS A 54 1.87 -3.62 -6.29
CA CYS A 54 1.02 -4.26 -5.29
C CYS A 54 0.24 -5.43 -5.90
N PRO A 55 0.50 -6.69 -5.51
CA PRO A 55 -0.22 -7.83 -6.05
C PRO A 55 -1.62 -7.91 -5.41
N SER A 56 -2.65 -7.47 -6.13
CA SER A 56 -4.04 -7.37 -5.61
C SER A 56 -4.68 -8.71 -5.24
N GLU A 57 -4.14 -9.82 -5.74
CA GLU A 57 -4.57 -11.18 -5.40
C GLU A 57 -3.96 -11.71 -4.09
N ARG A 58 -2.87 -11.06 -3.63
CA ARG A 58 -2.08 -11.46 -2.45
C ARG A 58 -2.04 -10.40 -1.36
N CYS A 59 -2.34 -9.16 -1.68
CA CYS A 59 -2.23 -8.03 -0.78
C CYS A 59 -3.48 -7.16 -0.89
N ARG A 60 -4.01 -6.75 0.26
CA ARG A 60 -5.09 -5.78 0.38
C ARG A 60 -4.62 -4.65 1.29
N CYS A 61 -4.49 -3.45 0.72
CA CYS A 61 -4.13 -2.25 1.46
C CYS A 61 -5.30 -1.27 1.49
N TYR A 62 -5.52 -0.62 2.64
CA TYR A 62 -6.63 0.31 2.88
C TYR A 62 -6.26 1.45 3.83
#